data_AF-A0A2V8GSY4-F1
#
_entry.id   AF-A0A2V8GSY4-F1
#
_cell.length_a   1.000
_cell.length_b   1.000
_cell.length_c   1.000
_cell.angle_alpha   90.00
_cell.angle_beta   90.00
_cell.angle_gamma   90.00
#
_symmetry.space_group_name_H-M   'P 1'
#
loop_
_entity.id
_entity.type
_entity.pdbx_description
1 polymer ?
#
loop_
_entity_poly.entity_id
_entity_poly.type
_entity_poly.pdbx_seq_one_letter_code
_entity_poly.pdbx_strand_id
1 'polypeptide(L)' 'MLAFLVRRLLLTLPILWIVVSLVFGLIHMVPGDPVAQMLGEGASVAEVEGLRHDLGLDRPVLEQYR' A
#
# COMPACT_ATOMS: atom_id res chain seq x y z
N MET A 1 -28.00 24.26 15.38
CA MET A 1 -26.59 23.88 15.57
C MET A 1 -26.24 22.51 14.96
N LEU A 2 -27.07 21.48 15.14
CA LEU A 2 -26.84 20.14 14.57
C LEU A 2 -26.65 20.14 13.03
N ALA A 3 -27.50 20.85 12.28
CA ALA A 3 -27.38 20.97 10.82
C ALA A 3 -26.08 21.62 10.35
N PHE A 4 -25.54 22.58 11.12
CA PHE A 4 -24.24 23.19 10.86
C PHE A 4 -23.10 22.19 11.09
N LEU A 5 -23.18 21.39 12.15
CA LEU A 5 -22.22 20.33 12.44
C LEU A 5 -22.21 19.26 11.32
N VAL A 6 -23.38 18.80 10.89
CA VAL A 6 -23.53 17.80 9.82
C VAL A 6 -23.00 18.32 8.50
N ARG A 7 -23.32 19.57 8.12
CA ARG A 7 -22.77 20.19 6.91
C ARG A 7 -21.25 20.31 6.96
N ARG A 8 -20.70 20.65 8.13
CA ARG A 8 -19.25 20.74 8.32
C ARG A 8 -18.58 19.36 8.21
N LEU A 9 -19.17 18.33 8.79
CA LEU A 9 -18.68 16.95 8.66
C LEU A 9 -18.74 16.44 7.21
N LEU A 10 -19.85 16.69 6.51
CA LEU A 10 -20.00 16.34 5.09
C LEU A 10 -19.00 17.04 4.17
N LEU A 11 -18.53 18.23 4.53
CA LEU A 11 -17.48 18.94 3.80
C LEU A 11 -16.07 18.48 4.18
N THR A 12 -15.89 17.99 5.41
CA THR A 12 -14.58 17.54 5.92
C THR A 12 -14.26 16.11 5.46
N LEU A 13 -15.27 15.23 5.42
CA LEU A 13 -15.12 13.84 4.99
C LEU A 13 -14.45 13.68 3.62
N PRO A 14 -14.87 14.40 2.55
CA PRO A 14 -14.27 14.30 1.23
C PRO A 14 -12.80 14.71 1.23
N ILE A 15 -12.45 15.77 1.96
CA ILE A 15 -11.07 16.26 2.06
C ILE A 15 -10.19 15.20 2.72
N LEU A 16 -10.65 14.63 3.82
CA LEU A 16 -9.94 13.55 4.52
C LEU A 16 -9.76 12.33 3.62
N TRP A 17 -10.80 11.96 2.88
CA TRP A 17 -10.77 10.84 1.95
C TRP A 17 -9.79 11.05 0.79
N ILE A 18 -9.72 12.27 0.24
CA ILE A 18 -8.75 12.65 -0.79
C ILE A 18 -7.32 12.57 -0.24
N VAL A 19 -7.07 13.11 0.96
CA VAL A 19 -5.73 13.08 1.58
C VAL A 19 -5.28 11.65 1.84
N VAL A 20 -6.14 10.79 2.38
CA VAL A 20 -5.82 9.37 2.61
C VAL A 20 -5.54 8.66 1.29
N SER A 21 -6.37 8.87 0.27
CA SER A 21 -6.19 8.26 -1.05
C SER A 21 -4.89 8.74 -1.72
N LEU A 22 -4.54 10.02 -1.55
CA LEU A 22 -3.31 10.60 -2.09
C LEU A 22 -2.08 9.99 -1.40
N VAL A 23 -2.06 9.94 -0.06
CA VAL A 23 -0.96 9.32 0.70
C VAL A 23 -0.82 7.84 0.35
N PHE A 24 -1.94 7.11 0.29
CA PHE A 24 -1.95 5.70 -0.11
C PHE A 24 -1.41 5.53 -1.53
N GLY A 25 -1.86 6.37 -2.47
CA GLY A 25 -1.37 6.38 -3.84
C GLY A 25 0.12 6.69 -3.93
N LEU A 26 0.62 7.64 -3.14
CA LEU A 26 2.05 7.97 -3.10
C LEU A 26 2.89 6.79 -2.59
N ILE A 27 2.42 6.05 -1.58
CA ILE A 27 3.08 4.84 -1.07
C ILE A 27 3.07 3.73 -2.13
N HIS A 28 1.97 3.55 -2.86
CA HIS A 28 1.85 2.52 -3.91
C HIS A 28 2.50 2.91 -5.24
N MET A 29 2.75 4.21 -5.46
CA MET A 29 3.53 4.71 -6.59
C MET A 29 5.03 4.64 -6.33
N VAL A 30 5.49 4.27 -5.12
CA VAL A 30 6.89 3.90 -4.89
C VAL A 30 7.17 2.68 -5.77
N PRO A 31 7.92 2.84 -6.87
CA PRO A 31 8.19 1.74 -7.76
C PRO A 31 9.30 0.90 -7.13
N GLY A 32 8.97 -0.32 -6.77
CA GLY A 32 9.97 -1.28 -6.35
C GLY A 32 9.32 -2.56 -5.87
N ASP A 33 9.81 -3.68 -6.39
CA ASP A 33 9.50 -5.00 -5.85
C ASP A 33 9.90 -4.99 -4.36
N PRO A 34 8.97 -5.18 -3.40
CA PRO A 34 9.29 -5.15 -1.98
C PRO A 34 10.40 -6.16 -1.66
N VAL A 35 10.47 -7.25 -2.41
CA VAL A 35 11.52 -8.26 -2.31
C VAL A 35 12.88 -7.70 -2.75
N ALA A 36 12.92 -6.93 -3.84
CA ALA A 36 14.14 -6.25 -4.29
C ALA A 36 14.56 -5.10 -3.36
N GLN A 37 13.60 -4.40 -2.73
CA GLN A 37 13.91 -3.37 -1.73
C GLN A 37 14.42 -3.96 -0.42
N MET A 38 13.91 -5.14 0.00
CA MET A 38 14.37 -5.86 1.19
C MET A 38 15.78 -6.43 1.01
N LEU A 39 16.12 -6.92 -0.20
CA LEU A 39 17.44 -7.48 -0.48
C LEU A 39 18.50 -6.42 -0.82
N GLY A 40 18.09 -5.21 -1.23
CA GLY A 40 18.99 -4.10 -1.56
C GLY A 40 19.61 -4.20 -2.97
N GLU A 41 20.38 -3.17 -3.35
CA GLU A 41 21.06 -3.12 -4.65
C GLU A 41 22.16 -4.19 -4.72
N GLY A 42 21.97 -5.20 -5.57
CA GLY A 42 22.93 -6.29 -5.79
C GLY A 42 22.36 -7.70 -5.63
N ALA A 43 21.10 -7.85 -5.22
CA ALA A 43 20.44 -9.14 -5.10
C ALA A 43 20.38 -9.88 -6.45
N SER A 44 20.84 -11.12 -6.47
CA SER A 44 20.69 -11.97 -7.64
C SER A 44 19.21 -12.32 -7.87
N VAL A 45 18.82 -12.57 -9.12
CA VAL A 45 17.44 -12.95 -9.47
C VAL A 45 16.99 -14.20 -8.68
N ALA A 46 17.92 -15.10 -8.35
CA ALA A 46 17.65 -16.29 -7.54
C ALA A 46 17.34 -15.97 -6.06
N GLU A 47 18.01 -14.97 -5.48
CA GLU A 47 17.73 -14.52 -4.10
C GLU A 47 16.39 -13.80 -4.01
N VAL A 48 16.05 -13.01 -5.02
CA VAL A 48 14.72 -12.37 -5.13
C VAL A 48 13.63 -13.43 -5.22
N GLU A 49 13.76 -14.42 -6.10
CA GLU A 49 12.71 -15.43 -6.26
C GLU A 49 12.61 -16.35 -5.04
N GLY A 50 13.74 -16.66 -4.38
CA GLY A 50 13.75 -17.40 -3.12
C GLY A 50 13.03 -16.66 -1.99
N LEU A 51 13.35 -15.38 -1.79
CA LEU A 51 12.69 -14.58 -0.76
C LEU A 51 11.21 -14.33 -1.09
N ARG A 52 10.86 -14.19 -2.38
CA ARG A 52 9.47 -14.10 -2.84
C ARG A 52 8.68 -15.35 -2.47
N HIS A 53 9.27 -16.52 -2.64
CA HIS A 53 8.67 -17.81 -2.26
C HIS A 53 8.56 -17.99 -0.74
N ASP A 54 9.61 -17.63 0.01
CA ASP A 54 9.61 -17.71 1.48
C ASP A 54 8.58 -16.79 2.11
N LEU A 55 8.36 -15.61 1.53
CA LEU A 55 7.33 -14.66 1.95
C LEU A 55 5.94 -14.99 1.39
N GLY A 56 5.81 -16.04 0.57
CA GLY A 56 4.54 -16.44 -0.05
C GLY A 56 3.95 -15.40 -1.01
N LEU A 57 4.79 -14.49 -1.52
CA LEU A 57 4.41 -13.40 -2.42
C LEU A 57 4.19 -13.88 -3.86
N ASP A 58 4.59 -15.13 -4.16
CA ASP A 58 4.30 -15.91 -5.35
C ASP A 58 2.88 -16.53 -5.34
N ARG A 59 2.20 -16.51 -4.20
CA ARG A 59 0.84 -17.08 -4.04
C ARG A 59 -0.24 -16.10 -4.49
N PRO A 60 -1.44 -16.59 -4.86
CA PRO A 60 -2.57 -15.74 -5.21
C PRO A 60 -2.86 -14.71 -4.12
N VAL A 61 -3.26 -13.49 -4.50
CA VAL A 61 -3.50 -12.37 -3.57
C VAL A 61 -4.48 -12.74 -2.44
N LEU A 62 -5.44 -13.65 -2.69
CA LEU A 62 -6.34 -14.17 -1.67
C LEU A 62 -5.65 -14.99 -0.58
N GLU A 63 -4.54 -15.68 -0.89
CA GLU A 63 -3.76 -16.46 0.08
C GLU A 63 -2.80 -15.59 0.90
N GLN A 64 -2.35 -14.46 0.36
CA GLN A 64 -1.49 -13.50 1.07
C GLN A 64 -2.23 -12.75 2.18
N TYR A 65 -3.56 -12.68 2.11
CA TYR A 65 -4.39 -11.88 3.02
C TYR A 65 -4.88 -12.64 4.27
N ARG A 66 -4.35 -13.85 4.53
CA ARG A 66 -4.86 -14.77 5.54
C ARG A 66 -3.99 -14.88 6.78
#